data_AF-A0A2D7HUV7-F1
#
_entry.id   AF-A0A2D7HUV7-F1
#
_cell.length_a   1.000
_cell.length_b   1.000
_cell.length_c   1.000
_cell.angle_alpha   90.00
_cell.angle_beta   90.00
_cell.angle_gamma   90.00
#
_symmetry.space_group_name_H-M   'P 1'
#
loop_
_entity.id
_entity.type
_entity.pdbx_description
1 polymer ?
#
loop_
_entity_poly.entity_id
_entity_poly.type
_entity_poly.pdbx_seq_one_letter_code
_entity_poly.pdbx_strand_id
1 'polypeptide(L)'
;MFYRSLLLIFIFFSFPLFSQEEDDDDIDFSQPNALKQIDEDLECALSKDSELITLLNFKLRKFNPTSKEFESGPPLTDEEIKHKGIRFYSLQLKDERTVKIDIDKFASLGGATLASLLDRSSKILLKHPEKCEFFTLFGDQILGYYEISFDKILRLYATAVNKQNNIAQEFIRTQIVPSPMSLDMAIKSLYDDYGYQQNIIESLLPQEVRTLFFGENSMVSVADVAESKLLAFSLLGGRIMDNSQRELFIFVPYSKKGLLGSNETIVISSTSRIYEVPLLNVPLALNVLRSLGFNAKIIQLKQVYIDENSFCKVGEGGLWYHYKGREKMVGCDFLSNTIKSITTNTLKNSTDYPIFKESIDRVYEIMNN
;
A
#
# COMPACT_ATOMS: atom_id res chain seq x y z
N MET A 1 35.65 57.94 25.79
CA MET A 1 36.97 57.65 26.38
C MET A 1 37.49 56.38 25.69
N PHE A 2 38.60 56.52 24.95
CA PHE A 2 39.56 55.53 24.39
C PHE A 2 39.12 54.06 24.17
N TYR A 3 39.01 53.51 22.94
CA TYR A 3 40.00 53.08 21.92
C TYR A 3 40.98 51.95 22.30
N ARG A 4 40.85 50.80 21.59
CA ARG A 4 41.88 49.95 20.88
C ARG A 4 41.38 48.49 20.81
N SER A 5 41.10 47.84 19.68
CA SER A 5 41.72 47.69 18.34
C SER A 5 42.78 46.57 18.26
N LEU A 6 42.79 45.89 17.09
CA LEU A 6 43.71 44.88 16.50
C LEU A 6 43.21 43.42 16.50
N LEU A 7 43.30 42.62 15.42
CA LEU A 7 43.69 42.86 14.01
C LEU A 7 43.22 41.68 13.13
N LEU A 8 42.84 42.00 11.89
CA LEU A 8 42.60 41.13 10.74
C LEU A 8 43.92 40.68 10.08
N ILE A 9 43.99 39.45 9.53
CA ILE A 9 44.87 39.12 8.39
C ILE A 9 44.13 38.22 7.38
N PHE A 10 43.95 38.78 6.17
CA PHE A 10 43.60 38.12 4.91
C PHE A 10 44.90 37.77 4.17
N ILE A 11 44.98 36.61 3.54
CA ILE A 11 45.98 36.34 2.48
C ILE A 11 45.28 35.64 1.30
N PHE A 12 45.19 36.40 0.20
CA PHE A 12 45.01 35.94 -1.19
C PHE A 12 46.33 35.32 -1.70
N PHE A 13 46.29 34.41 -2.68
CA PHE A 13 47.16 34.35 -3.89
C PHE A 13 46.78 33.05 -4.66
N SER A 14 46.08 33.11 -5.80
CA SER A 14 46.59 33.27 -7.19
C SER A 14 47.02 31.95 -7.86
N PHE A 15 46.33 31.61 -8.95
CA PHE A 15 46.64 30.53 -9.90
C PHE A 15 48.02 30.70 -10.58
N PRO A 16 48.54 29.61 -11.15
CA PRO A 16 48.98 29.67 -12.55
C PRO A 16 48.35 28.55 -13.42
N LEU A 17 48.25 28.84 -14.71
CA LEU A 17 47.80 27.97 -15.79
C LEU A 17 48.94 27.88 -16.82
N PHE A 18 49.44 26.68 -17.13
CA PHE A 18 50.18 26.27 -18.35
C PHE A 18 50.42 24.74 -18.27
N SER A 19 49.73 23.90 -19.05
CA SER A 19 50.11 23.33 -20.36
C SER A 19 51.32 22.36 -20.31
N GLN A 20 51.14 21.05 -20.53
CA GLN A 20 51.24 20.35 -21.82
C GLN A 20 51.28 18.81 -21.63
N GLU A 21 50.86 18.09 -22.67
CA GLU A 21 50.73 16.63 -22.87
C GLU A 21 52.02 15.82 -22.62
N GLU A 22 51.89 14.55 -22.18
CA GLU A 22 52.19 13.33 -22.98
C GLU A 22 51.96 12.05 -22.16
N ASP A 23 51.51 11.02 -22.88
CA ASP A 23 51.13 9.67 -22.48
C ASP A 23 52.28 8.82 -21.90
N ASP A 24 51.94 7.86 -21.03
CA ASP A 24 52.28 6.43 -21.26
C ASP A 24 51.61 5.54 -20.19
N ASP A 25 50.61 4.80 -20.67
CA ASP A 25 50.28 3.39 -20.48
C ASP A 25 50.55 2.62 -19.17
N ASP A 26 49.55 1.74 -18.94
CA ASP A 26 49.57 0.47 -18.20
C ASP A 26 49.43 0.53 -16.65
N ILE A 27 48.27 0.16 -16.11
CA ILE A 27 47.80 -1.24 -16.00
C ILE A 27 46.35 -1.26 -15.44
N ASP A 28 45.53 -2.00 -16.19
CA ASP A 28 44.19 -2.50 -15.94
C ASP A 28 43.98 -3.14 -14.55
N PHE A 29 43.10 -2.53 -13.75
CA PHE A 29 42.33 -3.22 -12.72
C PHE A 29 40.84 -2.94 -12.92
N SER A 30 40.29 -3.51 -13.99
CA SER A 30 38.85 -3.63 -14.21
C SER A 30 38.15 -4.17 -12.96
N GLN A 31 37.35 -3.31 -12.32
CA GLN A 31 36.42 -3.71 -11.26
C GLN A 31 35.39 -4.69 -11.86
N PRO A 32 35.22 -5.92 -11.35
CA PRO A 32 34.35 -6.94 -11.96
C PRO A 32 32.85 -6.60 -11.96
N ASN A 33 32.44 -5.49 -11.34
CA ASN A 33 31.05 -5.11 -11.12
C ASN A 33 30.54 -3.97 -12.02
N ALA A 34 31.41 -3.21 -12.69
CA ALA A 34 30.97 -2.09 -13.53
C ALA A 34 30.32 -2.58 -14.84
N LEU A 35 30.87 -3.64 -15.45
CA LEU A 35 30.33 -4.23 -16.68
C LEU A 35 28.98 -4.95 -16.47
N LYS A 36 28.75 -5.56 -15.30
CA LYS A 36 27.45 -6.18 -14.97
C LYS A 36 26.33 -5.17 -14.76
N GLN A 37 26.63 -4.02 -14.16
CA GLN A 37 25.65 -2.94 -13.97
C GLN A 37 25.26 -2.27 -15.30
N ILE A 38 26.21 -2.09 -16.23
CA ILE A 38 25.94 -1.44 -17.52
C ILE A 38 25.08 -2.31 -18.44
N ASP A 39 25.29 -3.65 -18.44
CA ASP A 39 24.48 -4.58 -19.24
C ASP A 39 23.05 -4.74 -18.68
N GLU A 40 22.87 -4.81 -17.36
CA GLU A 40 21.53 -4.86 -16.73
C GLU A 40 20.72 -3.58 -16.99
N ASP A 41 21.36 -2.40 -16.98
CA ASP A 41 20.70 -1.12 -17.22
C ASP A 41 20.22 -0.94 -18.68
N LEU A 42 20.95 -1.50 -19.66
CA LEU A 42 20.56 -1.48 -21.08
C LEU A 42 19.40 -2.45 -21.37
N GLU A 43 19.40 -3.62 -20.73
CA GLU A 43 18.33 -4.60 -20.91
C GLU A 43 17.01 -4.12 -20.28
N CYS A 44 17.10 -3.29 -19.24
CA CYS A 44 15.99 -2.68 -18.54
C CYS A 44 15.37 -1.42 -19.16
N ALA A 45 15.98 -0.89 -20.21
CA ALA A 45 15.59 0.39 -20.78
C ALA A 45 14.20 0.33 -21.42
N LEU A 46 13.40 1.38 -21.19
CA LEU A 46 12.14 1.59 -21.90
C LEU A 46 12.41 1.99 -23.35
N SER A 47 11.55 1.56 -24.26
CA SER A 47 11.56 2.04 -25.64
C SER A 47 11.24 3.53 -25.69
N LYS A 48 11.81 4.24 -26.66
CA LYS A 48 11.48 5.66 -26.89
C LYS A 48 10.02 5.79 -27.30
N ASP A 49 9.37 6.88 -26.88
CA ASP A 49 7.98 7.18 -27.24
C ASP A 49 7.75 7.21 -28.75
N SER A 50 8.75 7.60 -29.54
CA SER A 50 8.72 7.54 -31.00
C SER A 50 8.49 6.14 -31.54
N GLU A 51 9.07 5.11 -30.92
CA GLU A 51 8.93 3.71 -31.34
C GLU A 51 7.51 3.21 -31.12
N LEU A 52 6.89 3.59 -29.99
CA LEU A 52 5.49 3.30 -29.72
C LEU A 52 4.57 3.96 -30.76
N ILE A 53 4.82 5.24 -31.09
CA ILE A 53 4.04 5.97 -32.10
C ILE A 53 4.20 5.32 -33.48
N THR A 54 5.41 4.91 -33.86
CA THR A 54 5.66 4.19 -35.12
C THR A 54 4.86 2.90 -35.18
N LEU A 55 4.89 2.10 -34.10
CA LEU A 55 4.12 0.85 -34.02
C LEU A 55 2.61 1.12 -34.11
N LEU A 56 2.09 2.12 -33.40
CA LEU A 56 0.67 2.50 -33.44
C LEU A 56 0.21 3.00 -34.81
N ASN A 57 1.10 3.65 -35.58
CA ASN A 57 0.81 4.16 -36.92
C ASN A 57 0.95 3.10 -38.03
N PHE A 58 1.49 1.92 -37.71
CA PHE A 58 1.56 0.82 -38.68
C PHE A 58 0.16 0.43 -39.16
N LYS A 59 -0.02 0.35 -40.49
CA LYS A 59 -1.33 0.10 -41.11
C LYS A 59 -1.68 -1.39 -41.04
N LEU A 60 -2.52 -1.75 -40.06
CA LEU A 60 -3.08 -3.10 -39.94
C LEU A 60 -4.32 -3.27 -40.83
N ARG A 61 -4.45 -4.43 -41.46
CA ARG A 61 -5.70 -4.88 -42.09
C ARG A 61 -6.68 -5.25 -40.98
N LYS A 62 -7.97 -4.92 -41.16
CA LYS A 62 -9.01 -5.28 -40.18
C LYS A 62 -9.27 -6.79 -40.20
N PHE A 63 -9.31 -7.39 -39.03
CA PHE A 63 -9.76 -8.77 -38.88
C PHE A 63 -11.26 -8.87 -39.22
N ASN A 64 -11.64 -9.82 -40.06
CA ASN A 64 -13.04 -10.09 -40.40
C ASN A 64 -13.43 -11.53 -39.98
N PRO A 65 -14.18 -11.70 -38.88
CA PRO A 65 -14.56 -13.01 -38.39
C PRO A 65 -15.57 -13.74 -39.28
N THR A 66 -16.26 -13.04 -40.19
CA THR A 66 -17.26 -13.62 -41.12
C THR A 66 -16.70 -13.82 -42.53
N SER A 67 -15.38 -13.79 -42.72
CA SER A 67 -14.78 -14.08 -44.02
C SER A 67 -15.07 -15.52 -44.47
N LYS A 68 -15.09 -15.76 -45.78
CA LYS A 68 -15.34 -17.09 -46.39
C LYS A 68 -14.45 -18.21 -45.84
N GLU A 69 -13.30 -17.89 -45.25
CA GLU A 69 -12.39 -18.85 -44.59
C GLU A 69 -12.96 -19.43 -43.28
N PHE A 70 -13.92 -18.75 -42.64
CA PHE A 70 -14.55 -19.16 -41.39
C PHE A 70 -16.03 -19.56 -41.54
N GLU A 71 -16.64 -19.34 -42.72
CA GLU A 71 -18.04 -19.70 -43.01
C GLU A 71 -18.27 -21.22 -43.12
N SER A 72 -17.23 -22.02 -43.35
CA SER A 72 -17.36 -23.48 -43.57
C SER A 72 -17.37 -24.32 -42.29
N GLY A 73 -17.37 -23.69 -41.11
CA GLY A 73 -17.33 -24.36 -39.80
C GLY A 73 -18.52 -23.98 -38.91
N PRO A 74 -18.67 -24.63 -37.73
CA PRO A 74 -19.61 -24.17 -36.72
C PRO A 74 -19.31 -22.70 -36.34
N PRO A 75 -20.33 -21.93 -35.94
CA PRO A 75 -20.15 -20.54 -35.53
C PRO A 75 -19.12 -20.48 -34.38
N LEU A 76 -18.11 -19.64 -34.56
CA LEU A 76 -17.03 -19.47 -33.58
C LEU A 76 -17.57 -18.84 -32.31
N THR A 77 -17.04 -19.26 -31.17
CA THR A 77 -17.31 -18.59 -29.89
C THR A 77 -16.57 -17.25 -29.83
N ASP A 78 -16.99 -16.35 -28.94
CA ASP A 78 -16.36 -15.04 -28.76
C ASP A 78 -14.86 -15.16 -28.39
N GLU A 79 -14.49 -16.18 -27.61
CA GLU A 79 -13.09 -16.47 -27.26
C GLU A 79 -12.27 -16.92 -28.47
N GLU A 80 -12.83 -17.79 -29.33
CA GLU A 80 -12.17 -18.23 -30.55
C GLU A 80 -11.96 -17.09 -31.54
N ILE A 81 -12.94 -16.18 -31.65
CA ILE A 81 -12.85 -14.97 -32.46
C ILE A 81 -11.70 -14.08 -31.94
N LYS A 82 -11.60 -13.88 -30.62
CA LYS A 82 -10.51 -13.12 -30.00
C LYS A 82 -9.15 -13.76 -30.28
N HIS A 83 -8.98 -15.05 -30.02
CA HIS A 83 -7.71 -15.76 -30.25
C HIS A 83 -7.28 -15.69 -31.71
N LYS A 84 -8.21 -15.88 -32.65
CA LYS A 84 -7.92 -15.77 -34.08
C LYS A 84 -7.59 -14.33 -34.50
N GLY A 85 -8.26 -13.34 -33.93
CA GLY A 85 -7.95 -11.92 -34.14
C GLY A 85 -6.54 -11.57 -33.68
N ILE A 86 -6.15 -11.97 -32.46
CA ILE A 86 -4.80 -11.75 -31.93
C ILE A 86 -3.74 -12.39 -32.83
N ARG A 87 -3.97 -13.64 -33.26
CA ARG A 87 -3.07 -14.34 -34.19
C ARG A 87 -3.00 -13.65 -35.56
N PHE A 88 -4.12 -13.14 -36.06
CA PHE A 88 -4.18 -12.44 -37.34
C PHE A 88 -3.34 -11.16 -37.33
N TYR A 89 -3.40 -10.38 -36.24
CA TYR A 89 -2.57 -9.19 -36.10
C TYR A 89 -1.10 -9.52 -35.81
N SER A 90 -0.81 -10.56 -35.02
CA SER A 90 0.58 -10.95 -34.72
C SER A 90 1.34 -11.39 -35.97
N LEU A 91 0.67 -12.04 -36.92
CA LEU A 91 1.25 -12.40 -38.22
C LEU A 91 1.59 -11.18 -39.08
N GLN A 92 0.77 -10.13 -39.03
CA GLN A 92 1.05 -8.88 -39.75
C GLN A 92 2.23 -8.09 -39.15
N LEU A 93 2.48 -8.28 -37.85
CA LEU A 93 3.51 -7.58 -37.11
C LEU A 93 4.82 -8.37 -37.01
N LYS A 94 4.95 -9.53 -37.66
CA LYS A 94 6.07 -10.46 -37.45
C LYS A 94 7.45 -9.78 -37.50
N ASP A 95 7.66 -8.90 -38.47
CA ASP A 95 8.93 -8.21 -38.73
C ASP A 95 9.10 -6.90 -37.95
N GLU A 96 8.06 -6.45 -37.24
CA GLU A 96 8.10 -5.23 -36.44
C GLU A 96 8.86 -5.44 -35.12
N ARG A 97 9.51 -4.37 -34.64
CA ARG A 97 10.25 -4.37 -33.38
C ARG A 97 9.31 -4.43 -32.18
N THR A 98 9.76 -5.09 -31.12
CA THR A 98 9.08 -5.07 -29.83
C THR A 98 9.29 -3.72 -29.16
N VAL A 99 8.25 -3.21 -28.51
CA VAL A 99 8.23 -1.93 -27.82
C VAL A 99 8.02 -2.17 -26.33
N LYS A 100 8.96 -1.69 -25.52
CA LYS A 100 8.93 -1.77 -24.06
C LYS A 100 8.30 -0.49 -23.49
N ILE A 101 7.15 -0.60 -22.82
CA ILE A 101 6.44 0.54 -22.22
C ILE A 101 6.26 0.34 -20.72
N ASP A 102 6.15 1.44 -19.98
CA ASP A 102 5.83 1.39 -18.54
C ASP A 102 4.39 0.92 -18.32
N ILE A 103 4.16 0.12 -17.27
CA ILE A 103 2.81 -0.25 -16.82
C ILE A 103 1.97 0.96 -16.42
N ASP A 104 2.57 2.01 -15.85
CA ASP A 104 1.88 3.27 -15.53
C ASP A 104 1.35 3.91 -16.83
N LYS A 105 2.15 3.86 -17.91
CA LYS A 105 1.75 4.35 -19.23
C LYS A 105 0.60 3.53 -19.77
N PHE A 106 0.66 2.20 -19.69
CA PHE A 106 -0.43 1.33 -20.12
C PHE A 106 -1.74 1.61 -19.36
N ALA A 107 -1.70 1.72 -18.03
CA ALA A 107 -2.86 2.04 -17.21
C ALA A 107 -3.49 3.40 -17.57
N SER A 108 -2.67 4.35 -18.05
CA SER A 108 -3.13 5.67 -18.47
C SER A 108 -3.83 5.73 -19.84
N LEU A 109 -3.74 4.67 -20.64
CA LEU A 109 -4.36 4.60 -21.96
C LEU A 109 -5.85 4.29 -21.84
N GLY A 110 -6.67 4.96 -22.66
CA GLY A 110 -8.10 4.72 -22.75
C GLY A 110 -8.62 4.84 -24.18
N GLY A 111 -9.88 4.43 -24.37
CA GLY A 111 -10.60 4.59 -25.64
C GLY A 111 -9.89 3.97 -26.86
N ALA A 112 -9.84 4.73 -27.95
CA ALA A 112 -9.30 4.27 -29.23
C ALA A 112 -7.80 3.95 -29.19
N THR A 113 -7.02 4.65 -28.35
CA THR A 113 -5.58 4.40 -28.19
C THR A 113 -5.33 3.04 -27.54
N LEU A 114 -6.12 2.70 -26.51
CA LEU A 114 -6.05 1.38 -25.90
C LEU A 114 -6.41 0.29 -26.91
N ALA A 115 -7.56 0.42 -27.61
CA ALA A 115 -7.97 -0.58 -28.62
C ALA A 115 -6.89 -0.81 -29.69
N SER A 116 -6.29 0.27 -30.22
CA SER A 116 -5.19 0.20 -31.18
C SER A 116 -3.95 -0.51 -30.59
N LEU A 117 -3.69 -0.32 -29.31
CA LEU A 117 -2.59 -0.97 -28.60
C LEU A 117 -2.83 -2.49 -28.48
N LEU A 118 -4.05 -2.93 -28.19
CA LEU A 118 -4.39 -4.36 -28.05
C LEU A 118 -4.23 -5.13 -29.37
N ASP A 119 -4.56 -4.51 -30.50
CA ASP A 119 -4.31 -5.10 -31.83
C ASP A 119 -2.81 -5.34 -32.07
N ARG A 120 -1.93 -4.63 -31.33
CA ARG A 120 -0.47 -4.72 -31.40
C ARG A 120 0.15 -5.42 -30.20
N SER A 121 -0.68 -6.01 -29.33
CA SER A 121 -0.31 -6.68 -28.08
C SER A 121 0.92 -7.58 -28.19
N SER A 122 0.99 -8.39 -29.25
CA SER A 122 2.10 -9.34 -29.49
C SER A 122 3.51 -8.73 -29.55
N LYS A 123 3.63 -7.41 -29.74
CA LYS A 123 4.91 -6.69 -29.78
C LYS A 123 5.12 -5.77 -28.59
N ILE A 124 4.24 -5.82 -27.60
CA ILE A 124 4.27 -4.90 -26.47
C ILE A 124 4.71 -5.64 -25.23
N LEU A 125 5.72 -5.06 -24.59
CA LEU A 125 6.27 -5.53 -23.33
C LEU A 125 6.02 -4.45 -22.28
N LEU A 126 5.31 -4.79 -21.22
CA LEU A 126 5.06 -3.88 -20.10
C LEU A 126 6.16 -4.03 -19.06
N LYS A 127 6.83 -2.96 -18.67
CA LYS A 127 7.89 -3.00 -17.65
C LYS A 127 7.28 -3.11 -16.25
N HIS A 128 7.86 -3.98 -15.42
CA HIS A 128 7.55 -4.06 -13.99
C HIS A 128 7.95 -2.74 -13.30
N PRO A 129 7.10 -2.19 -12.42
CA PRO A 129 7.32 -0.86 -11.87
C PRO A 129 8.49 -0.79 -10.88
N GLU A 130 8.87 -1.93 -10.29
CA GLU A 130 9.88 -2.02 -9.21
C GLU A 130 11.05 -2.97 -9.52
N LYS A 131 10.96 -3.76 -10.59
CA LYS A 131 11.93 -4.81 -10.93
C LYS A 131 12.30 -4.67 -12.39
N CYS A 132 13.46 -5.20 -12.76
CA CYS A 132 13.86 -5.23 -14.15
C CYS A 132 13.24 -6.41 -14.91
N GLU A 133 11.92 -6.42 -15.01
CA GLU A 133 11.15 -7.50 -15.64
C GLU A 133 10.14 -6.93 -16.62
N PHE A 134 9.76 -7.73 -17.62
CA PHE A 134 8.81 -7.33 -18.65
C PHE A 134 7.67 -8.34 -18.79
N PHE A 135 6.47 -7.82 -19.06
CA PHE A 135 5.24 -8.60 -19.17
C PHE A 135 4.78 -8.61 -20.62
N THR A 136 4.44 -9.78 -21.13
CA THR A 136 3.85 -9.91 -22.45
C THR A 136 2.36 -9.65 -22.39
N LEU A 137 1.89 -8.83 -23.32
CA LEU A 137 0.47 -8.59 -23.51
C LEU A 137 -0.07 -9.54 -24.59
N PHE A 138 -1.19 -10.20 -24.32
CA PHE A 138 -1.87 -11.10 -25.24
C PHE A 138 -3.33 -10.66 -25.41
N GLY A 139 -3.61 -9.90 -26.47
CA GLY A 139 -4.93 -9.32 -26.69
C GLY A 139 -5.32 -8.35 -25.58
N ASP A 140 -6.37 -8.67 -24.83
CA ASP A 140 -6.86 -7.93 -23.67
C ASP A 140 -6.39 -8.51 -22.33
N GLN A 141 -5.44 -9.47 -22.35
CA GLN A 141 -4.88 -10.07 -21.16
C GLN A 141 -3.39 -9.72 -21.03
N ILE A 142 -2.97 -9.42 -19.82
CA ILE A 142 -1.54 -9.44 -19.47
C ILE A 142 -1.25 -10.85 -18.95
N LEU A 143 -0.09 -11.40 -19.27
CA LEU A 143 0.28 -12.77 -18.88
C LEU A 143 1.29 -12.73 -17.74
N GLY A 144 0.91 -13.29 -16.58
CA GLY A 144 1.80 -13.50 -15.44
C GLY A 144 1.11 -13.24 -14.11
N TYR A 145 1.85 -13.42 -13.02
CA TYR A 145 1.46 -12.97 -11.68
C TYR A 145 2.59 -12.13 -11.12
N TYR A 146 2.24 -11.00 -10.50
CA TYR A 146 3.26 -10.03 -10.10
C TYR A 146 3.09 -9.59 -8.67
N GLU A 147 4.24 -9.28 -8.08
CA GLU A 147 4.32 -8.77 -6.73
C GLU A 147 4.86 -7.34 -6.77
N ILE A 148 4.03 -6.36 -6.39
CA ILE A 148 4.39 -4.94 -6.31
C ILE A 148 3.88 -4.31 -5.01
N SER A 149 4.47 -3.20 -4.58
CA SER A 149 4.01 -2.50 -3.37
C SER A 149 2.54 -2.08 -3.47
N PHE A 150 1.84 -2.15 -2.33
CA PHE A 150 0.41 -1.86 -2.28
C PHE A 150 0.09 -0.40 -2.64
N ASP A 151 0.92 0.56 -2.25
CA ASP A 151 0.75 1.96 -2.63
C ASP A 151 0.85 2.14 -4.16
N LYS A 152 1.74 1.38 -4.83
CA LYS A 152 1.83 1.37 -6.28
C LYS A 152 0.59 0.76 -6.93
N ILE A 153 0.04 -0.32 -6.35
CA ILE A 153 -1.23 -0.92 -6.79
C ILE A 153 -2.35 0.12 -6.75
N LEU A 154 -2.52 0.81 -5.61
CA LEU A 154 -3.56 1.83 -5.45
C LEU A 154 -3.42 2.95 -6.48
N ARG A 155 -2.20 3.42 -6.73
CA ARG A 155 -1.92 4.46 -7.73
C ARG A 155 -2.20 4.01 -9.17
N LEU A 156 -1.75 2.82 -9.54
CA LEU A 156 -2.00 2.23 -10.86
C LEU A 156 -3.50 2.05 -11.09
N TYR A 157 -4.18 1.54 -10.08
CA TYR A 157 -5.61 1.28 -10.16
C TYR A 157 -6.43 2.58 -10.21
N ALA A 158 -6.08 3.59 -9.42
CA ALA A 158 -6.69 4.92 -9.52
C ALA A 158 -6.51 5.52 -10.92
N THR A 159 -5.33 5.36 -11.52
CA THR A 159 -5.06 5.80 -12.88
C THR A 159 -5.96 5.07 -13.89
N ALA A 160 -6.08 3.75 -13.77
CA ALA A 160 -6.91 2.93 -14.64
C ALA A 160 -8.40 3.27 -14.54
N VAL A 161 -8.92 3.50 -13.33
CA VAL A 161 -10.31 3.94 -13.09
C VAL A 161 -10.56 5.30 -13.73
N ASN A 162 -9.67 6.28 -13.49
CA ASN A 162 -9.80 7.64 -14.03
C ASN A 162 -9.74 7.67 -15.57
N LYS A 163 -9.07 6.70 -16.19
CA LYS A 163 -8.95 6.57 -17.65
C LYS A 163 -9.90 5.56 -18.27
N GLN A 164 -10.80 4.97 -17.46
CA GLN A 164 -11.76 3.96 -17.89
C GLN A 164 -11.09 2.76 -18.59
N ASN A 165 -9.87 2.42 -18.16
CA ASN A 165 -9.12 1.28 -18.67
C ASN A 165 -9.52 0.02 -17.91
N ASN A 166 -10.59 -0.63 -18.36
CA ASN A 166 -11.14 -1.82 -17.71
C ASN A 166 -10.16 -3.01 -17.76
N ILE A 167 -9.28 -3.07 -18.76
CA ILE A 167 -8.27 -4.13 -18.90
C ILE A 167 -7.24 -4.00 -17.78
N ALA A 168 -6.73 -2.78 -17.55
CA ALA A 168 -5.80 -2.53 -16.46
C ALA A 168 -6.48 -2.74 -15.09
N GLN A 169 -7.75 -2.34 -14.92
CA GLN A 169 -8.49 -2.60 -13.69
C GLN A 169 -8.61 -4.11 -13.40
N GLU A 170 -8.99 -4.91 -14.41
CA GLU A 170 -9.14 -6.36 -14.26
C GLU A 170 -7.80 -7.05 -13.99
N PHE A 171 -6.75 -6.64 -14.71
CA PHE A 171 -5.39 -7.13 -14.48
C PHE A 171 -4.94 -6.90 -13.04
N ILE A 172 -5.13 -5.69 -12.52
CA ILE A 172 -4.72 -5.34 -11.16
C ILE A 172 -5.49 -6.16 -10.12
N ARG A 173 -6.79 -6.42 -10.34
CA ARG A 173 -7.62 -7.19 -9.38
C ARG A 173 -7.32 -8.68 -9.36
N THR A 174 -6.89 -9.24 -10.49
CA THR A 174 -6.83 -10.71 -10.67
C THR A 174 -5.41 -11.27 -10.70
N GLN A 175 -4.43 -10.48 -11.15
CA GLN A 175 -3.08 -10.98 -11.44
C GLN A 175 -1.99 -10.26 -10.64
N ILE A 176 -2.29 -9.12 -10.02
CA ILE A 176 -1.33 -8.43 -9.15
C ILE A 176 -1.59 -8.79 -7.69
N VAL A 177 -0.53 -9.24 -7.03
CA VAL A 177 -0.48 -9.51 -5.60
C VAL A 177 0.33 -8.41 -4.91
N PRO A 178 -0.13 -7.85 -3.78
CA PRO A 178 0.66 -6.92 -3.01
C PRO A 178 1.91 -7.57 -2.42
N SER A 179 3.04 -6.90 -2.53
CA SER A 179 4.25 -7.31 -1.82
C SER A 179 4.01 -7.35 -0.31
N PRO A 180 4.64 -8.29 0.41
CA PRO A 180 4.52 -8.33 1.86
C PRO A 180 4.88 -6.99 2.51
N MET A 181 4.08 -6.54 3.49
CA MET A 181 4.37 -5.33 4.27
C MET A 181 4.65 -5.68 5.74
N SER A 182 5.35 -4.83 6.47
CA SER A 182 5.56 -5.05 7.92
C SER A 182 4.30 -4.79 8.73
N LEU A 183 4.24 -5.34 9.95
CA LEU A 183 3.17 -5.03 10.90
C LEU A 183 3.04 -3.53 11.16
N ASP A 184 4.18 -2.84 11.36
CA ASP A 184 4.17 -1.40 11.62
C ASP A 184 3.56 -0.62 10.44
N MET A 185 3.85 -1.05 9.20
CA MET A 185 3.27 -0.43 8.01
C MET A 185 1.77 -0.68 7.96
N ALA A 186 1.31 -1.90 8.27
CA ALA A 186 -0.10 -2.20 8.35
C ALA A 186 -0.81 -1.34 9.40
N ILE A 187 -0.29 -1.26 10.62
CA ILE A 187 -0.89 -0.45 11.68
C ILE A 187 -0.84 1.04 11.33
N LYS A 188 0.30 1.55 10.83
CA LYS A 188 0.40 2.96 10.38
C LYS A 188 -0.57 3.29 9.25
N SER A 189 -0.92 2.33 8.42
CA SER A 189 -1.90 2.55 7.36
C SER A 189 -3.31 2.87 7.90
N LEU A 190 -3.61 2.48 9.15
CA LEU A 190 -4.86 2.80 9.86
C LEU A 190 -4.95 4.26 10.34
N TYR A 191 -3.88 5.05 10.21
CA TYR A 191 -3.86 6.45 10.67
C TYR A 191 -4.41 7.43 9.64
N ASP A 192 -4.53 6.99 8.39
CA ASP A 192 -4.72 7.87 7.25
C ASP A 192 -5.99 7.51 6.47
N ASP A 193 -7.10 8.03 6.97
CA ASP A 193 -8.43 7.98 6.35
C ASP A 193 -8.55 8.92 5.13
N TYR A 194 -7.74 9.98 5.07
CA TYR A 194 -7.86 11.02 4.04
C TYR A 194 -6.87 10.87 2.89
N GLY A 195 -5.85 10.02 3.02
CA GLY A 195 -4.81 9.84 2.01
C GLY A 195 -5.27 9.21 0.71
N TYR A 196 -6.49 8.66 0.66
CA TYR A 196 -7.00 7.92 -0.50
C TYR A 196 -8.44 8.27 -0.86
N GLN A 197 -8.74 8.18 -2.15
CA GLN A 197 -10.08 8.46 -2.66
C GLN A 197 -11.00 7.26 -2.39
N GLN A 198 -12.12 7.52 -1.69
CA GLN A 198 -13.11 6.52 -1.30
C GLN A 198 -13.58 5.65 -2.47
N ASN A 199 -13.85 6.25 -3.63
CA ASN A 199 -14.32 5.54 -4.83
C ASN A 199 -13.30 4.52 -5.37
N ILE A 200 -12.00 4.78 -5.20
CA ILE A 200 -10.94 3.88 -5.65
C ILE A 200 -10.93 2.64 -4.78
N ILE A 201 -10.93 2.81 -3.45
CA ILE A 201 -10.99 1.69 -2.49
C ILE A 201 -12.29 0.91 -2.66
N GLU A 202 -13.42 1.60 -2.76
CA GLU A 202 -14.72 0.98 -2.95
C GLU A 202 -14.77 0.12 -4.22
N SER A 203 -14.17 0.59 -5.32
CA SER A 203 -14.14 -0.19 -6.55
C SER A 203 -13.14 -1.35 -6.51
N LEU A 204 -12.13 -1.35 -5.64
CA LEU A 204 -11.26 -2.52 -5.43
C LEU A 204 -11.97 -3.64 -4.66
N LEU A 205 -12.97 -3.30 -3.84
CA LEU A 205 -13.71 -4.26 -3.03
C LEU A 205 -14.85 -4.90 -3.85
N PRO A 206 -14.90 -6.24 -3.98
CA PRO A 206 -16.05 -6.92 -4.58
C PRO A 206 -17.35 -6.58 -3.87
N GLN A 207 -18.47 -6.63 -4.59
CA GLN A 207 -19.79 -6.27 -4.05
C GLN A 207 -20.15 -7.11 -2.82
N GLU A 208 -19.83 -8.40 -2.85
CA GLU A 208 -20.12 -9.36 -1.79
C GLU A 208 -19.40 -8.97 -0.50
N VAL A 209 -18.13 -8.56 -0.63
CA VAL A 209 -17.32 -8.11 0.50
C VAL A 209 -17.86 -6.79 1.04
N ARG A 210 -18.25 -5.85 0.17
CA ARG A 210 -18.85 -4.59 0.61
C ARG A 210 -20.12 -4.81 1.41
N THR A 211 -21.02 -5.66 0.91
CA THR A 211 -22.25 -6.01 1.62
C THR A 211 -21.97 -6.68 2.97
N LEU A 212 -20.95 -7.54 3.04
CA LEU A 212 -20.58 -8.24 4.28
C LEU A 212 -20.05 -7.29 5.37
N PHE A 213 -19.21 -6.32 5.00
CA PHE A 213 -18.51 -5.47 5.97
C PHE A 213 -19.21 -4.13 6.25
N PHE A 214 -19.92 -3.57 5.27
CA PHE A 214 -20.57 -2.27 5.39
C PHE A 214 -22.10 -2.35 5.40
N GLY A 215 -22.69 -3.45 4.90
CA GLY A 215 -24.13 -3.65 4.78
C GLY A 215 -24.65 -3.43 3.35
N GLU A 216 -25.91 -3.79 3.09
CA GLU A 216 -26.54 -3.61 1.78
C GLU A 216 -26.58 -2.13 1.40
N ASN A 217 -26.20 -1.79 0.16
CA ASN A 217 -26.17 -0.42 -0.39
C ASN A 217 -25.34 0.60 0.42
N SER A 218 -24.44 0.12 1.26
CA SER A 218 -23.62 0.96 2.13
C SER A 218 -22.35 1.35 1.40
N MET A 219 -22.15 2.65 1.18
CA MET A 219 -20.88 3.18 0.70
C MET A 219 -19.85 3.10 1.82
N VAL A 220 -18.59 2.87 1.47
CA VAL A 220 -17.48 2.96 2.43
C VAL A 220 -17.47 4.38 3.01
N SER A 221 -17.65 4.55 4.32
CA SER A 221 -17.56 5.87 4.94
C SER A 221 -16.15 6.43 4.77
N VAL A 222 -16.01 7.75 4.63
CA VAL A 222 -14.69 8.41 4.68
C VAL A 222 -13.92 8.04 5.96
N ALA A 223 -14.65 7.83 7.06
CA ALA A 223 -14.08 7.45 8.35
C ALA A 223 -13.65 5.97 8.45
N ASP A 224 -13.90 5.16 7.43
CA ASP A 224 -13.53 3.72 7.38
C ASP A 224 -12.56 3.43 6.23
N VAL A 225 -12.01 4.47 5.57
CA VAL A 225 -11.15 4.31 4.40
C VAL A 225 -9.87 3.60 4.76
N ALA A 226 -9.29 3.87 5.94
CA ALA A 226 -8.04 3.28 6.35
C ALA A 226 -8.16 1.76 6.58
N GLU A 227 -9.21 1.29 7.27
CA GLU A 227 -9.49 -0.13 7.44
C GLU A 227 -9.86 -0.80 6.10
N SER A 228 -10.66 -0.12 5.28
CA SER A 228 -11.08 -0.63 3.96
C SER A 228 -9.88 -0.82 3.02
N LYS A 229 -8.87 0.04 3.14
CA LYS A 229 -7.60 -0.08 2.42
C LYS A 229 -6.85 -1.35 2.82
N LEU A 230 -6.74 -1.66 4.11
CA LEU A 230 -6.13 -2.93 4.55
C LEU A 230 -6.98 -4.15 4.18
N LEU A 231 -8.30 -4.00 4.15
CA LEU A 231 -9.18 -5.04 3.64
C LEU A 231 -8.87 -5.34 2.16
N ALA A 232 -8.76 -4.30 1.33
CA ALA A 232 -8.38 -4.45 -0.07
C ALA A 232 -7.00 -5.11 -0.23
N PHE A 233 -6.02 -4.73 0.59
CA PHE A 233 -4.72 -5.40 0.65
C PHE A 233 -4.84 -6.91 0.94
N SER A 234 -5.64 -7.28 1.95
CA SER A 234 -5.89 -8.68 2.31
C SER A 234 -6.56 -9.46 1.19
N LEU A 235 -7.52 -8.85 0.48
CA LEU A 235 -8.28 -9.51 -0.60
C LEU A 235 -7.42 -9.78 -1.84
N LEU A 236 -6.51 -8.86 -2.16
CA LEU A 236 -5.56 -9.03 -3.25
C LEU A 236 -4.45 -10.06 -2.92
N GLY A 237 -4.53 -10.74 -1.77
CA GLY A 237 -3.57 -11.75 -1.34
C GLY A 237 -2.34 -11.20 -0.62
N GLY A 238 -2.39 -9.94 -0.19
CA GLY A 238 -1.33 -9.29 0.57
C GLY A 238 -1.03 -10.02 1.88
N ARG A 239 0.24 -10.03 2.28
CA ARG A 239 0.73 -10.75 3.47
C ARG A 239 1.55 -9.83 4.36
N ILE A 240 1.59 -10.13 5.66
CA ILE A 240 2.47 -9.41 6.57
C ILE A 240 3.81 -10.13 6.71
N MET A 241 4.90 -9.38 6.54
CA MET A 241 6.26 -9.82 6.81
C MET A 241 6.40 -10.08 8.31
N ASP A 242 6.96 -11.24 8.63
CA ASP A 242 7.22 -11.73 9.99
C ASP A 242 6.00 -12.35 10.70
N ASN A 243 5.95 -13.68 10.70
CA ASN A 243 4.88 -14.49 11.29
C ASN A 243 5.11 -14.86 12.76
N SER A 244 6.26 -14.50 13.32
CA SER A 244 6.75 -15.13 14.55
C SER A 244 5.95 -14.74 15.79
N GLN A 245 5.30 -13.57 15.81
CA GLN A 245 4.39 -13.19 16.90
C GLN A 245 3.22 -12.35 16.42
N ARG A 246 2.08 -12.99 16.16
CA ARG A 246 0.88 -12.37 15.58
C ARG A 246 -0.15 -11.87 16.61
N GLU A 247 0.29 -11.47 17.79
CA GLU A 247 -0.62 -11.01 18.84
C GLU A 247 -0.78 -9.49 18.77
N LEU A 248 -2.03 -9.04 18.71
CA LEU A 248 -2.40 -7.63 18.77
C LEU A 248 -3.43 -7.43 19.87
N PHE A 249 -3.21 -6.42 20.71
CA PHE A 249 -4.12 -6.06 21.78
C PHE A 249 -4.67 -4.66 21.55
N ILE A 250 -5.98 -4.56 21.37
CA ILE A 250 -6.67 -3.32 21.04
C ILE A 250 -7.41 -2.84 22.30
N PHE A 251 -6.89 -1.81 22.95
CA PHE A 251 -7.48 -1.21 24.14
C PHE A 251 -8.44 -0.10 23.73
N VAL A 252 -9.70 -0.28 24.11
CA VAL A 252 -10.79 0.64 23.77
C VAL A 252 -11.49 1.13 25.03
N PRO A 253 -11.89 2.41 25.10
CA PRO A 253 -12.71 2.89 26.19
C PRO A 253 -14.12 2.28 26.09
N TYR A 254 -14.73 1.95 27.24
CA TYR A 254 -16.10 1.43 27.26
C TYR A 254 -17.13 2.42 26.70
N SER A 255 -16.85 3.72 26.80
CA SER A 255 -17.69 4.80 26.28
C SER A 255 -16.81 5.92 25.73
N LYS A 256 -17.29 6.61 24.70
CA LYS A 256 -16.65 7.83 24.16
C LYS A 256 -17.06 9.10 24.92
N LYS A 257 -18.06 9.03 25.82
CA LYS A 257 -18.59 10.22 26.50
C LYS A 257 -17.68 10.66 27.63
N GLY A 258 -17.25 11.93 27.61
CA GLY A 258 -16.41 12.50 28.68
C GLY A 258 -14.94 12.09 28.60
N LEU A 259 -14.47 11.63 27.43
CA LEU A 259 -13.03 11.52 27.18
C LEU A 259 -12.44 12.91 26.94
N LEU A 260 -11.28 13.17 27.52
CA LEU A 260 -10.46 14.35 27.26
C LEU A 260 -9.44 13.97 26.19
N GLY A 261 -9.37 14.74 25.11
CA GLY A 261 -8.53 14.43 23.95
C GLY A 261 -9.28 13.71 22.81
N SER A 262 -8.53 13.12 21.89
CA SER A 262 -9.04 12.38 20.73
C SER A 262 -9.59 11.01 21.13
N ASN A 263 -10.55 10.49 20.33
CA ASN A 263 -11.13 9.15 20.50
C ASN A 263 -10.16 8.06 19.99
N GLU A 264 -8.91 8.14 20.41
CA GLU A 264 -7.84 7.24 19.99
C GLU A 264 -7.95 5.89 20.70
N THR A 265 -7.65 4.86 19.91
CA THR A 265 -7.57 3.47 20.36
C THR A 265 -6.10 3.11 20.50
N ILE A 266 -5.74 2.38 21.55
CA ILE A 266 -4.36 1.94 21.73
C ILE A 266 -4.25 0.53 21.16
N VAL A 267 -3.33 0.33 20.22
CA VAL A 267 -2.97 -1.00 19.70
C VAL A 267 -1.58 -1.34 20.20
N ILE A 268 -1.43 -2.51 20.83
CA ILE A 268 -0.13 -3.01 21.30
C ILE A 268 0.21 -4.24 20.48
N SER A 269 1.40 -4.22 19.87
CA SER A 269 1.95 -5.38 19.19
C SER A 269 2.75 -6.26 20.13
N SER A 270 2.90 -7.51 19.72
CA SER A 270 3.86 -8.48 20.28
C SER A 270 5.31 -7.97 20.35
N THR A 271 5.68 -6.98 19.53
CA THR A 271 6.99 -6.33 19.51
C THR A 271 7.13 -5.19 20.53
N SER A 272 6.23 -5.12 21.51
CA SER A 272 6.23 -4.12 22.60
C SER A 272 6.06 -2.68 22.12
N ARG A 273 5.56 -2.51 20.88
CA ARG A 273 5.24 -1.19 20.32
C ARG A 273 3.81 -0.82 20.65
N ILE A 274 3.65 0.43 21.07
CA ILE A 274 2.36 1.06 21.35
C ILE A 274 2.03 1.96 20.16
N TYR A 275 0.83 1.79 19.62
CA TYR A 275 0.27 2.56 18.52
C TYR A 275 -0.99 3.27 18.97
N GLU A 276 -1.02 4.58 18.83
CA GLU A 276 -2.17 5.42 19.13
C GLU A 276 -2.93 5.65 17.82
N VAL A 277 -3.99 4.88 17.57
CA VAL A 277 -4.73 4.91 16.30
C VAL A 277 -5.99 5.75 16.45
N PRO A 278 -6.11 6.89 15.75
CA PRO A 278 -7.26 7.76 15.85
C PRO A 278 -8.48 7.16 15.15
N LEU A 279 -9.67 7.36 15.74
CA LEU A 279 -10.98 7.07 15.14
C LEU A 279 -11.22 5.63 14.64
N LEU A 280 -10.35 4.69 14.98
CA LEU A 280 -10.40 3.30 14.54
C LEU A 280 -11.81 2.69 14.61
N ASN A 281 -12.28 2.16 13.48
CA ASN A 281 -13.46 1.32 13.44
C ASN A 281 -13.09 -0.08 13.97
N VAL A 282 -13.15 -0.23 15.29
CA VAL A 282 -12.68 -1.43 16.01
C VAL A 282 -13.26 -2.74 15.45
N PRO A 283 -14.59 -2.88 15.19
CA PRO A 283 -15.13 -4.09 14.57
C PRO A 283 -14.54 -4.42 13.20
N LEU A 284 -14.40 -3.41 12.32
CA LEU A 284 -13.87 -3.61 10.97
C LEU A 284 -12.37 -3.94 11.03
N ALA A 285 -11.59 -3.15 11.78
CA ALA A 285 -10.17 -3.36 11.98
C ALA A 285 -9.88 -4.76 12.55
N LEU A 286 -10.68 -5.23 13.50
CA LEU A 286 -10.54 -6.57 14.07
C LEU A 286 -10.66 -7.66 13.00
N ASN A 287 -11.67 -7.55 12.13
CA ASN A 287 -11.90 -8.55 11.09
C ASN A 287 -10.79 -8.53 10.04
N VAL A 288 -10.34 -7.34 9.63
CA VAL A 288 -9.24 -7.17 8.68
C VAL A 288 -7.92 -7.70 9.24
N LEU A 289 -7.60 -7.38 10.51
CA LEU A 289 -6.40 -7.90 11.15
C LEU A 289 -6.45 -9.44 11.27
N ARG A 290 -7.61 -10.00 11.57
CA ARG A 290 -7.80 -11.46 11.59
C ARG A 290 -7.66 -12.11 10.22
N SER A 291 -8.14 -11.49 9.14
CA SER A 291 -7.96 -12.01 7.78
C SER A 291 -6.50 -11.99 7.34
N LEU A 292 -5.73 -11.02 7.83
CA LEU A 292 -4.27 -10.96 7.68
C LEU A 292 -3.53 -11.96 8.59
N GLY A 293 -4.25 -12.72 9.40
CA GLY A 293 -3.74 -13.80 10.24
C GLY A 293 -3.35 -13.38 11.66
N PHE A 294 -3.67 -12.15 12.09
CA PHE A 294 -3.42 -11.70 13.46
C PHE A 294 -4.41 -12.27 14.46
N ASN A 295 -3.89 -12.69 15.62
CA ASN A 295 -4.68 -12.92 16.82
C ASN A 295 -4.92 -11.57 17.53
N ALA A 296 -5.86 -10.81 16.99
CA ALA A 296 -6.28 -9.54 17.56
C ALA A 296 -7.33 -9.77 18.66
N LYS A 297 -7.05 -9.25 19.87
CA LYS A 297 -7.92 -9.27 21.05
C LYS A 297 -8.33 -7.86 21.44
N ILE A 298 -9.61 -7.64 21.73
CA ILE A 298 -10.13 -6.35 22.20
C ILE A 298 -10.19 -6.37 23.73
N ILE A 299 -9.65 -5.32 24.35
CA ILE A 299 -9.70 -5.09 25.79
C ILE A 299 -10.49 -3.81 26.02
N GLN A 300 -11.73 -3.95 26.47
CA GLN A 300 -12.60 -2.82 26.72
C GLN A 300 -12.53 -2.42 28.20
N LEU A 301 -12.09 -1.20 28.48
CA LEU A 301 -11.88 -0.72 29.84
C LEU A 301 -12.97 0.25 30.28
N LYS A 302 -13.52 0.02 31.47
CA LYS A 302 -14.41 0.91 32.24
C LYS A 302 -13.66 1.63 33.35
N GLN A 303 -12.50 1.11 33.75
CA GLN A 303 -11.64 1.73 34.75
C GLN A 303 -10.16 1.63 34.36
N VAL A 304 -9.43 2.72 34.56
CA VAL A 304 -7.98 2.80 34.33
C VAL A 304 -7.33 3.41 35.57
N TYR A 305 -6.38 2.70 36.18
CA TYR A 305 -5.64 3.22 37.33
C TYR A 305 -4.38 3.93 36.87
N ILE A 306 -4.16 5.14 37.37
CA ILE A 306 -2.99 5.95 37.03
C ILE A 306 -1.90 5.73 38.08
N ASP A 307 -2.30 5.81 39.35
CA ASP A 307 -1.49 5.55 40.54
C ASP A 307 -2.41 5.16 41.71
N GLU A 308 -1.85 5.00 42.91
CA GLU A 308 -2.60 4.60 44.11
C GLU A 308 -3.71 5.59 44.50
N ASN A 309 -3.56 6.87 44.15
CA ASN A 309 -4.45 7.95 44.55
C ASN A 309 -5.28 8.51 43.39
N SER A 310 -5.05 8.01 42.16
CA SER A 310 -5.66 8.56 40.96
C SER A 310 -6.08 7.49 39.96
N PHE A 311 -7.34 7.55 39.52
CA PHE A 311 -7.88 6.64 38.54
C PHE A 311 -9.00 7.29 37.74
N CYS A 312 -9.24 6.77 36.54
CA CYS A 312 -10.41 7.10 35.74
C CYS A 312 -11.43 5.97 35.80
N LYS A 313 -12.72 6.31 35.90
CA LYS A 313 -13.80 5.33 35.89
C LYS A 313 -15.03 5.87 35.16
N VAL A 314 -15.71 4.97 34.44
CA VAL A 314 -17.03 5.23 33.87
C VAL A 314 -18.08 5.24 34.96
N GLY A 315 -18.79 6.36 35.09
CA GLY A 315 -19.92 6.51 36.01
C GLY A 315 -21.27 6.19 35.36
N GLU A 316 -22.33 6.46 36.09
CA GLU A 316 -23.71 6.35 35.60
C GLU A 316 -23.93 7.22 34.35
N GLY A 317 -24.66 6.70 33.36
CA GLY A 317 -24.85 7.35 32.06
C GLY A 317 -23.69 7.19 31.06
N GLY A 318 -22.63 6.46 31.43
CA GLY A 318 -21.50 6.15 30.56
C GLY A 318 -20.49 7.29 30.42
N LEU A 319 -20.51 8.29 31.29
CA LEU A 319 -19.54 9.39 31.29
C LEU A 319 -18.27 8.99 32.04
N TRP A 320 -17.10 9.33 31.48
CA TRP A 320 -15.83 9.17 32.18
C TRP A 320 -15.59 10.28 33.21
N TYR A 321 -15.07 9.87 34.37
CA TYR A 321 -14.67 10.75 35.44
C TYR A 321 -13.25 10.42 35.89
N HIS A 322 -12.48 11.44 36.21
CA HIS A 322 -11.17 11.35 36.84
C HIS A 322 -11.33 11.58 38.34
N TYR A 323 -10.85 10.61 39.11
CA TYR A 323 -10.79 10.66 40.56
C TYR A 323 -9.34 10.92 41.01
N LYS A 324 -9.17 11.87 41.92
CA LYS A 324 -7.89 12.14 42.60
C LYS A 324 -8.16 12.31 44.09
N GLY A 325 -7.87 11.27 44.87
CA GLY A 325 -8.29 11.17 46.25
C GLY A 325 -9.82 11.24 46.38
N ARG A 326 -10.34 12.33 46.96
CA ARG A 326 -11.80 12.56 47.12
C ARG A 326 -12.40 13.44 46.03
N GLU A 327 -11.57 14.06 45.19
CA GLU A 327 -12.03 14.93 44.13
C GLU A 327 -12.50 14.11 42.93
N LYS A 328 -13.65 14.47 42.38
CA LYS A 328 -14.24 13.88 41.19
C LYS A 328 -14.38 14.96 40.13
N MET A 329 -13.66 14.80 39.03
CA MET A 329 -13.70 15.70 37.87
C MET A 329 -14.35 14.99 36.69
N VAL A 330 -15.14 15.73 35.92
CA VAL A 330 -15.66 15.24 34.63
C VAL A 330 -14.51 15.25 33.63
N GLY A 331 -14.39 14.17 32.85
CA GLY A 331 -13.29 14.04 31.92
C GLY A 331 -12.33 12.92 32.32
N CYS A 332 -11.81 12.18 31.35
CA CYS A 332 -10.60 11.38 31.52
C CYS A 332 -9.78 11.41 30.23
N ASP A 333 -8.48 11.71 30.35
CA ASP A 333 -7.52 11.42 29.29
C ASP A 333 -7.26 9.91 29.25
N PHE A 334 -8.10 9.17 28.53
CA PHE A 334 -8.04 7.71 28.52
C PHE A 334 -6.72 7.21 27.94
N LEU A 335 -6.21 7.86 26.90
CA LEU A 335 -5.03 7.42 26.18
C LEU A 335 -3.78 7.49 27.07
N SER A 336 -3.42 8.68 27.53
CA SER A 336 -2.22 8.88 28.35
C SER A 336 -2.27 8.05 29.63
N ASN A 337 -3.45 7.97 30.25
CA ASN A 337 -3.63 7.22 31.48
C ASN A 337 -3.55 5.70 31.25
N THR A 338 -4.05 5.19 30.13
CA THR A 338 -3.96 3.75 29.81
C THR A 338 -2.52 3.36 29.50
N ILE A 339 -1.80 4.16 28.70
CA ILE A 339 -0.37 3.95 28.42
C ILE A 339 0.44 3.95 29.73
N LYS A 340 0.20 4.95 30.58
CA LYS A 340 0.82 4.99 31.91
C LYS A 340 0.47 3.75 32.72
N SER A 341 -0.79 3.33 32.73
CA SER A 341 -1.23 2.15 33.47
C SER A 341 -0.57 0.84 33.00
N ILE A 342 -0.39 0.69 31.68
CA ILE A 342 0.31 -0.44 31.06
C ILE A 342 1.81 -0.42 31.43
N THR A 343 2.44 0.75 31.42
CA THR A 343 3.88 0.85 31.77
C THR A 343 4.12 0.67 33.27
N THR A 344 3.20 1.09 34.14
CA THR A 344 3.34 0.99 35.60
C THR A 344 2.70 -0.24 36.23
N ASN A 345 2.13 -1.15 35.43
CA ASN A 345 1.46 -2.36 35.92
C ASN A 345 0.25 -2.15 36.82
N THR A 346 -0.48 -1.05 36.63
CA THR A 346 -1.63 -0.69 37.48
C THR A 346 -2.97 -1.14 36.91
N LEU A 347 -3.05 -1.62 35.65
CA LEU A 347 -4.30 -2.18 35.09
C LEU A 347 -4.80 -3.40 35.86
N LYS A 348 -3.94 -4.11 36.59
CA LYS A 348 -4.34 -5.26 37.44
C LYS A 348 -5.31 -4.86 38.54
N ASN A 349 -5.29 -3.58 38.93
CA ASN A 349 -6.19 -3.03 39.93
C ASN A 349 -7.55 -2.62 39.34
N SER A 350 -7.68 -2.59 38.01
CA SER A 350 -8.93 -2.25 37.32
C SER A 350 -10.03 -3.27 37.61
N THR A 351 -11.27 -2.79 37.73
CA THR A 351 -12.45 -3.67 37.80
C THR A 351 -12.59 -4.61 36.61
N ASP A 352 -12.01 -4.26 35.47
CA ASP A 352 -12.10 -5.06 34.24
C ASP A 352 -11.00 -6.13 34.14
N TYR A 353 -10.01 -6.11 35.04
CA TYR A 353 -8.90 -7.06 35.03
C TYR A 353 -9.35 -8.53 35.07
N PRO A 354 -10.30 -8.96 35.93
CA PRO A 354 -10.73 -10.36 35.95
C PRO A 354 -11.30 -10.85 34.62
N ILE A 355 -11.91 -9.96 33.82
CA ILE A 355 -12.51 -10.28 32.52
C ILE A 355 -11.42 -10.47 31.47
N PHE A 356 -10.42 -9.59 31.47
CA PHE A 356 -9.35 -9.56 30.46
C PHE A 356 -8.01 -10.09 30.97
N LYS A 357 -8.02 -10.86 32.07
CA LYS A 357 -6.83 -11.26 32.82
C LYS A 357 -5.70 -11.79 31.94
N GLU A 358 -6.00 -12.81 31.13
CA GLU A 358 -5.01 -13.44 30.24
C GLU A 358 -4.41 -12.44 29.24
N SER A 359 -5.24 -11.56 28.67
CA SER A 359 -4.79 -10.60 27.67
C SER A 359 -3.97 -9.47 28.31
N ILE A 360 -4.37 -9.00 29.49
CA ILE A 360 -3.65 -7.98 30.25
C ILE A 360 -2.31 -8.54 30.75
N ASP A 361 -2.30 -9.74 31.32
CA ASP A 361 -1.06 -10.40 31.77
C ASP A 361 -0.09 -10.60 30.60
N ARG A 362 -0.60 -11.02 29.44
CA ARG A 362 0.21 -11.18 28.22
C ARG A 362 0.78 -9.86 27.71
N VAL A 363 0.00 -8.77 27.73
CA VAL A 363 0.50 -7.42 27.42
C VAL A 363 1.62 -7.03 28.36
N TYR A 364 1.50 -7.33 29.65
CA TYR A 364 2.57 -7.04 30.61
C TYR A 364 3.85 -7.83 30.35
N GLU A 365 3.74 -9.11 29.98
CA GLU A 365 4.91 -9.90 29.58
C GLU A 365 5.59 -9.31 28.35
N ILE A 366 4.81 -8.87 27.36
CA ILE A 366 5.35 -8.24 26.14
C ILE A 366 6.06 -6.93 26.49
N MET A 367 5.46 -6.08 27.31
CA MET A 367 6.01 -4.75 27.60
C MET A 367 7.24 -4.75 28.52
N ASN A 368 7.49 -5.83 29.26
CA ASN A 368 8.59 -5.93 30.24
C ASN A 368 9.67 -6.97 29.88
N ASN A 369 9.54 -7.64 28.74
CA ASN A 369 10.61 -8.41 28.10
C ASN A 369 11.36 -7.52 27.10
#